data_AF-A0A965R5P4-F1
#
_entry.id   AF-A0A965R5P4-F1
#
_cell.length_a   1.000
_cell.length_b   1.000
_cell.length_c   1.000
_cell.angle_alpha   90.00
_cell.angle_beta   90.00
_cell.angle_gamma   90.00
#
_symmetry.space_group_name_H-M   'P 1'
#
loop_
_entity.id
_entity.type
_entity.pdbx_description
1 polymer ?
#
loop_
_entity_poly.entity_id
_entity_poly.type
_entity_poly.pdbx_seq_one_letter_code
_entity_poly.pdbx_strand_id
1 'polypeptide(L)'
;MLKNIKTMEQIVKDVLEIKPQYRDNDYSLMCRVWYDILKANGFDIKTRSAYELMNLYANKELPKASDIERARRRVQEKYPHLRGVNWDKRHDESENVRQNINKP
;
A
#
# COMPACT_ATOMS: atom_id res chain seq x y z
N MET A 1 12.48 -26.37 -3.73
CA MET A 1 12.38 -25.41 -4.85
C MET A 1 11.82 -24.10 -4.33
N LEU A 2 12.69 -23.15 -3.96
CA LEU A 2 12.28 -21.82 -3.49
C LEU A 2 12.00 -20.92 -4.70
N LYS A 3 10.80 -21.03 -5.30
CA LYS A 3 10.36 -20.05 -6.31
C LYS A 3 10.06 -18.74 -5.58
N ASN A 4 10.99 -17.78 -5.69
CA ASN A 4 10.93 -16.37 -5.30
C ASN A 4 9.58 -15.88 -4.76
N ILE A 5 9.37 -16.03 -3.45
CA ILE A 5 8.26 -15.37 -2.75
C ILE A 5 8.64 -13.89 -2.61
N LYS A 6 7.98 -13.00 -3.35
CA LYS A 6 8.16 -11.55 -3.19
C LYS A 6 7.64 -11.14 -1.81
N THR A 7 8.40 -10.28 -1.12
CA THR A 7 7.94 -9.65 0.13
C THR A 7 6.89 -8.59 -0.18
N MET A 8 6.09 -8.21 0.83
CA MET A 8 5.11 -7.13 0.67
C MET A 8 5.76 -5.80 0.25
N GLU A 9 6.96 -5.51 0.76
CA GLU A 9 7.75 -4.35 0.32
C GLU A 9 8.11 -4.41 -1.15
N GLN A 10 8.51 -5.57 -1.66
CA GLN A 10 8.82 -5.72 -3.08
C GLN A 10 7.56 -5.54 -3.94
N ILE A 11 6.43 -6.13 -3.54
CA ILE A 11 5.15 -5.96 -4.23
C ILE A 11 4.74 -4.49 -4.26
N VAL A 12 4.80 -3.80 -3.12
CA VAL A 12 4.43 -2.38 -3.03
C VAL A 12 5.39 -1.53 -3.85
N LYS A 13 6.70 -1.75 -3.77
CA LYS A 13 7.70 -1.02 -4.57
C LYS A 13 7.39 -1.12 -6.05
N ASP A 14 7.17 -2.33 -6.57
CA ASP A 14 6.86 -2.55 -7.98
C ASP A 14 5.59 -1.78 -8.40
N VAL A 15 4.55 -1.77 -7.55
CA VAL A 15 3.32 -1.00 -7.81
C VAL A 15 3.59 0.50 -7.86
N LEU A 16 4.38 1.05 -6.93
CA LEU A 16 4.68 2.49 -6.86
C LEU A 16 5.62 2.97 -7.98
N GLU A 17 6.49 2.09 -8.49
CA GLU A 17 7.34 2.36 -9.65
C GLU A 17 6.52 2.45 -10.93
N ILE A 18 5.62 1.48 -11.16
CA ILE A 18 4.85 1.41 -12.40
C ILE A 18 3.69 2.42 -12.38
N LYS A 19 3.11 2.70 -11.21
CA LYS A 19 1.85 3.45 -11.09
C LYS A 19 1.90 4.49 -9.97
N PRO A 20 2.40 5.70 -10.29
CA PRO A 20 2.58 6.78 -9.32
C PRO A 20 1.31 7.23 -8.59
N GLN A 21 0.13 7.02 -9.18
CA GLN A 21 -1.15 7.43 -8.58
C GLN A 21 -1.46 6.76 -7.23
N TYR A 22 -0.79 5.65 -6.90
CA TYR A 22 -1.00 4.93 -5.64
C TYR A 22 -0.09 5.40 -4.50
N ARG A 23 0.83 6.34 -4.75
CA ARG A 23 1.83 6.79 -3.77
C ARG A 23 1.22 7.55 -2.58
N ASP A 24 0.08 8.22 -2.78
CA ASP A 24 -0.54 9.09 -1.77
C ASP A 24 -1.82 8.54 -1.13
N ASN A 25 -2.38 7.44 -1.65
CA ASN A 25 -3.68 6.93 -1.22
C ASN A 25 -3.61 5.43 -0.88
N ASP A 26 -3.66 5.13 0.42
CA ASP A 26 -3.56 3.76 0.96
C ASP A 26 -4.67 2.84 0.48
N TYR A 27 -5.92 3.32 0.45
CA TYR A 27 -7.05 2.52 0.00
C TYR A 27 -6.89 2.11 -1.47
N SER A 28 -6.46 3.04 -2.31
CA SER A 28 -6.23 2.76 -3.73
C SER A 28 -5.07 1.78 -3.95
N LEU A 29 -3.98 1.92 -3.18
CA LEU A 29 -2.84 1.00 -3.21
C LEU A 29 -3.27 -0.39 -2.75
N MET A 30 -4.00 -0.49 -1.64
CA MET A 30 -4.53 -1.74 -1.09
C MET A 30 -5.38 -2.48 -2.11
N CYS A 31 -6.42 -1.82 -2.65
CA CYS A 31 -7.29 -2.39 -3.66
C CYS A 31 -6.48 -2.88 -4.86
N ARG A 32 -5.42 -2.15 -5.24
CA ARG A 32 -4.58 -2.57 -6.34
C ARG A 32 -3.72 -3.80 -6.02
N VAL A 33 -3.09 -3.83 -4.86
CA VAL A 33 -2.29 -4.98 -4.42
C VAL A 33 -3.17 -6.23 -4.34
N TRP A 34 -4.38 -6.13 -3.79
CA TRP A 34 -5.34 -7.23 -3.78
C TRP A 34 -5.73 -7.67 -5.19
N TYR A 35 -6.02 -6.73 -6.09
CA TYR A 35 -6.31 -7.05 -7.50
C TYR A 35 -5.17 -7.84 -8.15
N ASP A 36 -3.92 -7.41 -7.98
CA ASP A 36 -2.76 -8.08 -8.58
C ASP A 36 -2.55 -9.49 -8.01
N ILE A 37 -2.74 -9.68 -6.69
CA ILE A 37 -2.65 -10.99 -6.02
C ILE A 37 -3.76 -11.93 -6.50
N LEU A 38 -5.01 -11.47 -6.48
CA LEU A 38 -6.16 -12.26 -6.91
C LEU A 38 -6.04 -12.66 -8.38
N LYS A 39 -5.66 -11.71 -9.25
CA LYS A 39 -5.43 -11.98 -10.67
C LYS A 39 -4.33 -13.01 -10.89
N ALA A 40 -3.23 -12.95 -10.13
CA ALA A 40 -2.15 -13.93 -10.22
C ALA A 40 -2.60 -15.34 -9.81
N ASN A 41 -3.60 -15.44 -8.92
CA ASN A 41 -4.22 -16.70 -8.49
C ASN A 41 -5.39 -17.15 -9.39
N GLY A 42 -5.59 -16.52 -10.55
CA GLY A 42 -6.68 -16.85 -11.47
C GLY A 42 -8.07 -16.37 -11.01
N PHE A 43 -8.14 -15.50 -10.00
CA PHE A 43 -9.37 -14.90 -9.52
C PHE A 43 -9.61 -13.56 -10.22
N ASP A 44 -10.50 -13.54 -11.22
CA ASP A 44 -10.90 -12.30 -11.89
C ASP A 44 -11.99 -11.56 -11.10
N ILE A 45 -11.61 -10.48 -10.41
CA ILE A 45 -12.54 -9.70 -9.59
C ILE A 45 -13.70 -9.08 -10.39
N LYS A 46 -13.55 -8.91 -11.72
CA LYS A 46 -14.59 -8.29 -12.56
C LYS A 46 -15.80 -9.17 -12.77
N THR A 47 -15.65 -10.49 -12.59
CA THR A 47 -16.72 -11.47 -12.76
C THR A 47 -17.25 -11.97 -11.42
N ARG A 48 -16.81 -11.34 -10.32
CA ARG A 48 -17.06 -11.77 -8.94
C ARG A 48 -17.87 -10.73 -8.20
N SER A 49 -18.63 -11.18 -7.23
CA SER A 49 -19.43 -10.31 -6.36
C SER A 49 -18.55 -9.64 -5.30
N ALA A 50 -18.98 -8.46 -4.83
CA ALA A 50 -18.35 -7.84 -3.66
C ALA A 50 -18.43 -8.73 -2.40
N TYR A 51 -19.47 -9.58 -2.31
CA TYR A 51 -19.63 -10.53 -1.22
C TYR A 51 -18.51 -11.58 -1.19
N GLU A 52 -18.13 -12.14 -2.35
CA GLU A 52 -16.98 -13.05 -2.44
C GLU A 52 -15.69 -12.38 -1.98
N LEU A 53 -15.46 -11.12 -2.36
CA LEU A 53 -14.29 -10.36 -1.90
C LEU A 53 -14.29 -10.19 -0.37
N MET A 54 -15.44 -9.88 0.23
CA MET A 54 -15.57 -9.76 1.69
C MET A 54 -15.27 -11.08 2.40
N ASN A 55 -15.69 -12.22 1.82
CA ASN A 55 -15.36 -13.54 2.38
C ASN A 55 -13.86 -13.85 2.33
N LEU A 56 -13.19 -13.57 1.20
CA LEU A 56 -11.73 -13.73 1.08
C LEU A 56 -10.99 -12.89 2.13
N TYR A 57 -11.45 -11.64 2.34
CA TYR A 57 -10.91 -10.76 3.37
C TYR A 57 -11.13 -11.32 4.78
N ALA A 58 -12.35 -11.75 5.11
CA ALA A 58 -12.69 -12.31 6.42
C ALA A 58 -11.89 -13.59 6.74
N ASN A 59 -11.63 -14.41 5.72
CA ASN A 59 -10.86 -15.65 5.80
C ASN A 59 -9.34 -15.44 5.84
N LYS A 60 -8.85 -14.19 5.83
CA LYS A 60 -7.41 -13.85 5.81
C LYS A 60 -6.68 -14.36 4.56
N GLU A 61 -7.40 -14.55 3.45
CA GLU A 61 -6.83 -14.90 2.15
C GLU A 61 -6.27 -13.67 1.40
N LEU A 62 -6.55 -12.48 1.92
CA LEU A 62 -5.99 -11.21 1.48
C LEU A 62 -5.03 -10.64 2.54
N PRO A 63 -3.92 -10.00 2.12
CA PRO A 63 -3.07 -9.28 3.05
C PRO A 63 -3.84 -8.18 3.79
N LYS A 64 -3.51 -7.97 5.06
CA LYS A 64 -4.11 -6.89 5.85
C LYS A 64 -3.72 -5.54 5.26
N ALA A 65 -4.65 -4.59 5.27
CA ALA A 65 -4.40 -3.21 4.86
C ALA A 65 -3.15 -2.62 5.55
N SER A 66 -3.06 -2.78 6.88
CA SER A 66 -1.93 -2.26 7.67
C SER A 66 -0.56 -2.83 7.28
N ASP A 67 -0.49 -4.04 6.72
CA ASP A 67 0.78 -4.62 6.25
C ASP A 67 1.23 -3.94 4.95
N ILE A 68 0.29 -3.63 4.07
CA ILE A 68 0.53 -2.88 2.83
C ILE A 68 0.94 -1.44 3.15
N GLU A 69 0.25 -0.78 4.08
CA GLU A 69 0.60 0.58 4.50
C GLU A 69 1.99 0.66 5.14
N ARG A 70 2.33 -0.28 6.02
CA ARG A 70 3.65 -0.37 6.64
C ARG A 70 4.73 -0.60 5.59
N ALA A 71 4.49 -1.49 4.63
CA ALA A 71 5.41 -1.70 3.51
C ALA A 71 5.57 -0.42 2.67
N ARG A 72 4.49 0.32 2.39
CA ARG A 72 4.55 1.60 1.67
C ARG A 72 5.46 2.61 2.40
N ARG A 73 5.27 2.79 3.71
CA ARG A 73 6.10 3.71 4.52
C ARG A 73 7.58 3.36 4.41
N ARG A 74 7.93 2.09 4.64
CA ARG A 74 9.34 1.61 4.54
C ARG A 74 9.93 1.77 3.14
N VAL A 75 9.14 1.49 2.10
CA VAL A 75 9.55 1.71 0.70
C VAL A 75 9.81 3.20 0.44
N GLN A 76 8.94 4.10 0.87
CA GLN A 76 9.09 5.55 0.66
C GLN A 76 10.18 6.20 1.54
N GLU A 77 10.48 5.61 2.69
CA GLU A 77 11.64 5.95 3.52
C GLU A 77 12.94 5.58 2.79
N LYS A 78 13.03 4.34 2.29
CA LYS A 78 14.22 3.82 1.58
C LYS A 78 14.42 4.42 0.20
N TYR A 79 13.33 4.75 -0.51
CA TYR A 79 13.34 5.24 -1.89
C TYR A 79 12.56 6.55 -2.00
N PRO A 80 13.19 7.71 -1.71
CA PRO A 80 12.49 9.00 -1.67
C PRO A 80 11.78 9.38 -2.98
N HIS A 81 12.28 8.94 -4.14
CA HIS A 81 11.64 9.19 -5.44
C HIS A 81 10.28 8.49 -5.62
N LEU A 82 9.91 7.56 -4.72
CA LEU A 82 8.60 6.90 -4.67
C LEU A 82 7.62 7.58 -3.71
N ARG A 83 8.03 8.68 -3.05
CA ARG A 83 7.13 9.50 -2.23
C ARG A 83 6.04 10.11 -3.11
N GLY A 84 4.87 10.26 -2.51
CA GLY A 84 3.77 10.95 -3.14
C GLY A 84 3.90 12.47 -3.00
N VAL A 85 3.13 13.21 -3.79
CA VAL A 85 3.14 14.68 -3.84
C VAL A 85 2.71 15.29 -2.51
N ASN A 86 1.87 14.59 -1.74
CA ASN A 86 1.41 15.05 -0.44
C ASN A 86 2.34 14.61 0.71
N TRP A 87 3.48 13.97 0.42
CA TRP A 87 4.41 13.56 1.47
C TRP A 87 5.02 14.77 2.18
N ASP A 88 5.55 15.72 1.42
CA ASP A 88 6.20 16.93 1.98
C ASP A 88 5.21 17.74 2.81
N LYS A 89 4.01 18.01 2.25
CA LYS A 89 2.94 18.73 2.97
C LYS A 89 2.60 18.11 4.33
N ARG A 90 2.50 16.77 4.40
CA ARG A 90 2.22 16.06 5.66
C ARG A 90 3.38 16.13 6.65
N HIS A 91 4.62 16.12 6.15
CA HIS A 91 5.79 16.25 7.01
C HIS A 91 5.92 17.67 7.56
N ASP A 92 5.73 18.67 6.72
CA ASP A 92 5.75 20.08 7.11
C ASP A 92 4.67 20.37 8.18
N GLU A 93 3.45 19.88 7.98
CA GLU A 93 2.38 19.95 8.98
C GLU A 93 2.78 19.27 10.30
N SER A 94 3.42 18.11 10.24
CA SER A 94 3.87 17.39 11.43
C SER A 94 4.96 18.17 12.20
N GLU A 95 5.90 18.78 11.50
CA GLU A 95 6.93 19.63 12.10
C GLU A 95 6.32 20.88 12.74
N ASN A 96 5.40 21.54 12.05
CA ASN A 96 4.67 22.70 12.57
C ASN A 96 3.90 22.36 13.85
N VAL A 97 3.22 21.22 13.90
CA VAL A 97 2.51 20.76 15.11
C VAL A 97 3.50 20.52 16.26
N ARG A 98 4.63 19.85 16.00
CA ARG A 98 5.67 19.60 17.03
C ARG A 98 6.23 20.89 17.61
N GLN A 99 6.52 21.88 16.76
CA GLN A 99 7.03 23.17 17.20
C GLN A 99 6.01 23.95 18.05
N ASN A 100 4.72 23.83 17.75
CA ASN A 100 3.67 24.52 18.49
C ASN A 100 3.32 23.87 19.83
N ILE A 101 3.48 22.54 19.97
CA ILE A 101 3.29 21.83 21.25
C ILE A 101 4.42 22.13 22.24
N ASN A 102 5.64 22.38 21.74
CA ASN A 102 6.83 22.62 22.57
C ASN A 102 7.12 24.12 22.81
N LYS A 103 6.14 25.02 22.61
CA LYS A 103 6.31 26.43 22.99
C LYS A 103 6.22 26.58 24.52
N PRO A 104 7.16 27.32 25.15
CA PRO A 104 7.14 27.58 26.60
C PRO A 104 5.95 28.45 27.02
#